data_AF-A0A2R6ANZ1-F1
#
_entry.id   AF-A0A2R6ANZ1-F1
#
_cell.length_a   1.000
_cell.length_b   1.000
_cell.length_c   1.000
_cell.angle_alpha   90.00
_cell.angle_beta   90.00
_cell.angle_gamma   90.00
#
_symmetry.space_group_name_H-M   'P 1'
#
loop_
_entity.id
_entity.type
_entity.pdbx_description
1 polymer ?
#
loop_
_entity_poly.entity_id
_entity_poly.type
_entity_poly.pdbx_seq_one_letter_code
_entity_poly.pdbx_strand_id
1 'polypeptide(L)' 'MVPSKEEEEHKNKQITGNAGLFYVAYKLSTMGWNVLLTSRNAKGIDIVAYSEDFKVIKKFR' A
#
# COMPACT_ATOMS: atom_id res chain seq x y z
N MET A 1 -30.36 8.29 1.57
CA MET A 1 -30.30 7.19 0.59
C MET A 1 -29.78 5.97 1.32
N VAL A 2 -30.57 4.91 1.40
CA VAL A 2 -30.11 3.62 1.92
C VAL A 2 -29.45 2.91 0.72
N PRO A 3 -28.18 2.47 0.84
CA PRO A 3 -27.52 1.75 -0.24
C PRO A 3 -28.33 0.52 -0.65
N SER A 4 -28.41 0.23 -1.94
CA SER A 4 -29.08 -0.98 -2.42
C SER A 4 -28.28 -2.21 -1.97
N LYS A 5 -28.93 -3.38 -1.83
CA LYS A 5 -28.27 -4.65 -1.44
C LYS A 5 -27.08 -5.03 -2.35
N GLU A 6 -27.03 -4.50 -3.57
CA GLU A 6 -25.92 -4.69 -4.51
C GLU A 6 -24.70 -3.80 -4.21
N GLU A 7 -24.89 -2.64 -3.57
CA GLU A 7 -23.81 -1.75 -3.13
C GLU A 7 -23.13 -2.26 -1.84
N GLU A 8 -23.86 -2.98 -0.98
CA GLU A 8 -23.30 -3.64 0.21
C GLU A 8 -22.39 -4.84 -0.13
N GLU A 9 -22.61 -5.51 -1.27
CA GLU A 9 -21.86 -6.71 -1.66
C GLU A 9 -20.67 -6.43 -2.59
N HIS A 10 -20.42 -5.17 -2.97
CA HIS A 10 -19.15 -4.80 -3.59
C HIS A 10 -18.11 -4.57 -2.48
N LYS A 11 -17.60 -5.66 -1.88
CA LYS A 11 -16.39 -5.60 -1.05
C LYS A 11 -15.34 -4.81 -1.83
N ASN A 12 -15.11 -3.56 -1.43
CA ASN A 12 -14.31 -2.64 -2.20
C ASN A 12 -12.86 -3.12 -2.12
N LYS A 13 -12.47 -3.95 -3.10
CA LYS A 13 -11.15 -4.60 -3.18
C LYS A 13 -10.02 -3.56 -3.13
N GLN A 14 -10.31 -2.33 -3.55
CA GLN A 14 -9.37 -1.22 -3.45
C GLN A 14 -9.12 -0.80 -2.00
N ILE A 15 -10.16 -0.71 -1.17
CA ILE A 15 -10.03 -0.40 0.27
C ILE A 15 -9.23 -1.50 0.97
N THR A 16 -9.56 -2.77 0.74
CA THR A 16 -8.82 -3.90 1.33
C THR A 16 -7.36 -3.90 0.87
N GLY A 17 -7.12 -3.68 -0.42
CA GLY A 17 -5.76 -3.53 -0.93
C GLY A 17 -5.03 -2.37 -0.27
N ASN A 18 -5.69 -1.21 -0.10
CA ASN A 18 -5.10 0.00 0.50
C ASN A 18 -4.71 -0.27 1.95
N ALA A 19 -5.59 -0.91 2.72
CA ALA A 19 -5.28 -1.33 4.08
C ALA A 19 -4.02 -2.22 4.13
N GLY A 20 -3.90 -3.21 3.23
CA GLY A 20 -2.71 -4.05 3.14
C GLY A 20 -1.44 -3.28 2.79
N LEU A 21 -1.51 -2.37 1.82
CA LEU A 21 -0.39 -1.53 1.38
C LEU A 21 0.14 -0.66 2.53
N PHE A 22 -0.76 0.03 3.23
CA PHE A 22 -0.40 0.87 4.38
C PHE A 22 0.11 0.04 5.55
N TYR A 23 -0.44 -1.15 5.78
CA TYR A 23 0.05 -2.06 6.82
C TYR A 23 1.49 -2.51 6.57
N VAL A 24 1.84 -2.86 5.34
CA VAL A 24 3.22 -3.22 4.97
C VAL A 24 4.17 -2.04 5.14
N ALA A 25 3.76 -0.84 4.70
CA ALA A 25 4.55 0.37 4.90
C ALA A 25 4.80 0.65 6.39
N TYR A 26 3.76 0.56 7.22
CA TYR A 26 3.89 0.68 8.67
C TYR A 26 4.91 -0.33 9.24
N LYS A 27 4.80 -1.61 8.85
CA LYS A 27 5.75 -2.64 9.30
C LYS A 27 7.19 -2.32 8.90
N LEU A 28 7.42 -1.92 7.66
CA LEU A 28 8.75 -1.54 7.17
C LEU A 28 9.31 -0.33 7.95
N SER A 29 8.49 0.68 8.23
CA SER A 29 8.90 1.82 9.04
C SER A 29 9.22 1.44 10.48
N THR A 30 8.46 0.53 11.11
CA THR A 30 8.82 0.01 12.44
C THR A 30 10.13 -0.78 12.47
N MET A 31 10.62 -1.22 11.31
CA MET A 31 11.92 -1.88 11.14
C MET A 31 13.05 -0.90 10.75
N GLY A 32 12.79 0.41 10.77
CA GLY A 32 13.78 1.44 10.45
C GLY A 32 13.95 1.74 8.96
N TRP A 33 13.02 1.31 8.10
CA TRP A 33 13.04 1.66 6.68
C TRP A 33 12.23 2.92 6.41
N ASN A 34 12.78 3.81 5.58
CA ASN A 34 11.99 4.85 4.97
C ASN A 34 11.17 4.25 3.82
N VAL A 35 9.93 4.68 3.65
CA VAL A 35 8.98 4.06 2.71
C VAL A 35 8.34 5.12 1.84
N LEU A 36 8.35 4.89 0.53
CA LEU A 36 7.60 5.64 -0.47
C LEU A 36 6.50 4.73 -1.05
N LEU A 37 5.26 5.15 -0.88
CA LEU A 37 4.11 4.54 -1.53
C LEU A 37 3.96 5.11 -2.94
N THR A 38 3.71 4.25 -3.91
CA THR A 38 3.39 4.68 -5.27
C THR A 38 1.87 4.57 -5.48
N SER A 39 1.35 5.27 -6.50
CA SER A 39 -0.08 5.26 -6.81
C SER A 39 -0.50 3.88 -7.33
N ARG A 40 -1.45 3.23 -6.64
CA ARG A 40 -1.99 1.93 -7.04
C ARG A 40 -2.86 2.09 -8.29
N ASN A 41 -2.44 1.43 -9.38
CA ASN A 41 -2.95 1.45 -10.77
C ASN A 41 -1.94 1.95 -11.81
N ALA A 42 -0.78 2.47 -11.39
CA ALA A 42 0.34 2.60 -12.31
C ALA A 42 0.96 1.21 -12.56
N LYS A 43 1.28 0.86 -13.82
CA LYS A 43 2.08 -0.34 -14.10
C LYS A 43 3.44 -0.19 -13.39
N GLY A 44 3.70 -0.93 -12.32
CA GLY A 44 4.98 -0.83 -11.64
C GLY A 44 5.06 -1.40 -10.23
N ILE A 45 5.90 -0.74 -9.44
CA ILE A 45 6.21 -1.02 -8.03
C ILE A 45 5.13 -0.36 -7.17
N ASP A 46 4.69 -1.02 -6.10
CA ASP A 46 3.71 -0.51 -5.12
C ASP A 46 4.40 0.17 -3.92
N ILE A 47 5.55 -0.35 -3.49
CA ILE A 47 6.32 0.19 -2.36
C ILE A 47 7.80 0.27 -2.72
N VAL A 48 8.44 1.40 -2.41
CA VAL A 48 9.89 1.52 -2.36
C VAL A 48 10.32 1.72 -0.91
N ALA A 49 11.16 0.83 -0.38
CA ALA A 49 11.77 0.97 0.93
C ALA A 49 13.26 1.26 0.78
N TYR A 50 13.79 2.19 1.57
CA TYR A 50 15.19 2.60 1.49
C TYR A 50 15.81 2.84 2.87
N SER A 51 17.12 2.60 2.96
CA SER A 51 17.91 2.93 4.16
C SER A 51 18.00 4.44 4.33
N GLU A 52 18.30 4.90 5.55
CA GLU A 52 18.49 6.32 5.86
C GLU A 52 19.54 7.00 4.96
N ASP A 53 20.62 6.28 4.66
CA ASP A 53 21.70 6.74 3.78
C ASP A 53 21.45 6.49 2.28
N PHE A 54 20.26 6.00 1.92
CA PHE A 54 19.85 5.66 0.55
C PHE A 54 20.71 4.62 -0.18
N LYS A 55 21.66 3.96 0.49
CA LYS A 55 22.53 2.95 -0.15
C LYS A 55 21.81 1.65 -0.47
N VAL A 56 20.75 1.33 0.29
CA VAL A 56 19.96 0.13 0.08
C VAL A 56 18.55 0.52 -0.31
N ILE A 57 18.09 0.03 -1.47
CA ILE A 57 16.74 0.28 -2.00
C ILE A 57 16.10 -1.06 -2.33
N LYS A 58 14.88 -1.29 -1.82
CA LYS A 58 14.05 -2.46 -2.09
C LYS A 58 12.73 -2.02 -2.70
N LYS A 59 12.25 -2.80 -3.67
CA LYS A 59 11.03 -2.51 -4.42
C LYS A 59 10.08 -3.69 -4.32
N PHE A 60 8.83 -3.42 -3.95
CA PHE A 60 7.80 -4.43 -3.74
C PHE A 60 6.60 -4.18 -4.65
N ARG A 61 5.96 -5.25 -5.09
CA ARG A 61 4.75 -5.26 -5.90
C ARG A 61 3.71 -6.16 -5.27
#